data_AF-A0A2X4UXL6-F1
#
_entry.id   AF-A0A2X4UXL6-F1
#
_cell.length_a   1.000
_cell.length_b   1.000
_cell.length_c   1.000
_cell.angle_alpha   90.00
_cell.angle_beta   90.00
_cell.angle_gamma   90.00
#
_symmetry.space_group_name_H-M   'P 1'
#
loop_
_entity.id
_entity.type
_entity.pdbx_description
1 polymer ?
#
loop_
_entity_poly.entity_id
_entity_poly.type
_entity_poly.pdbx_seq_one_letter_code
_entity_poly.pdbx_strand_id
1 'polypeptide(L)' 'MQYRQLGHSGLKVSALSLGTMTFGGAGKFAKTGDTGVDEARSQIDRCIDAGIILNHAAASGER' A
#
# COMPACT_ATOMS: atom_id res chain seq x y z
N MET A 1 -10.87 -10.89 -9.52
CA MET A 1 -9.52 -10.43 -9.15
C MET A 1 -8.48 -11.50 -9.50
N GLN A 2 -7.30 -11.14 -10.04
CA GLN A 2 -6.25 -12.12 -10.39
C GLN A 2 -5.23 -12.27 -9.26
N TYR A 3 -4.82 -13.51 -8.95
CA TYR A 3 -3.84 -13.82 -7.89
C TYR A 3 -2.60 -14.50 -8.46
N ARG A 4 -1.44 -14.19 -7.89
CA ARG A 4 -0.12 -14.75 -8.27
C ARG A 4 0.62 -15.23 -7.04
N GLN A 5 1.51 -16.20 -7.21
CA GLN A 5 2.36 -16.67 -6.12
C GLN A 5 3.50 -15.67 -5.87
N LEU A 6 3.72 -15.31 -4.62
CA LEU A 6 4.80 -14.41 -4.21
C LEU A 6 6.10 -15.19 -4.08
N GLY A 7 6.83 -15.33 -5.18
CA GLY A 7 8.11 -16.06 -5.21
C GLY A 7 7.99 -17.47 -4.63
N HIS A 8 8.95 -17.86 -3.79
CA HIS A 8 8.96 -19.17 -3.12
C HIS A 8 8.27 -19.17 -1.74
N SER A 9 7.55 -18.10 -1.37
CA SER A 9 6.94 -17.98 -0.04
C SER A 9 5.70 -18.87 0.18
N GLY A 10 5.15 -19.45 -0.90
CA GLY A 10 3.87 -20.16 -0.84
C GLY A 10 2.64 -19.24 -0.77
N LEU A 11 2.82 -17.94 -0.57
CA LEU A 11 1.73 -16.97 -0.46
C LEU A 11 1.14 -16.64 -1.84
N LYS A 12 -0.19 -16.56 -1.92
CA LYS A 12 -0.91 -16.02 -3.07
C LYS A 12 -1.28 -14.57 -2.80
N VAL A 13 -0.87 -13.66 -3.66
CA VAL A 13 -1.11 -12.22 -3.56
C VAL A 13 -1.92 -11.72 -4.76
N SER A 14 -2.63 -10.61 -4.61
CA SER A 14 -3.30 -9.96 -5.74
C SER A 14 -2.28 -9.50 -6.80
N ALA A 15 -2.66 -9.55 -8.07
CA ALA A 15 -1.82 -9.10 -9.18
C ALA A 15 -1.58 -7.57 -9.18
N LEU A 16 -2.44 -6.83 -8.47
CA LEU A 16 -2.28 -5.41 -8.17
C LEU A 16 -1.88 -5.25 -6.70
N SER A 17 -1.07 -4.24 -6.42
CA SER A 17 -0.59 -3.87 -5.08
C SER A 17 -0.93 -2.41 -4.80
N LEU A 18 -1.30 -2.10 -3.56
CA LEU A 18 -1.52 -0.73 -3.09
C LEU A 18 -0.20 -0.12 -2.61
N GLY A 19 0.28 0.93 -3.29
CA GLY A 19 1.43 1.71 -2.82
C GLY A 19 0.99 2.82 -1.85
N THR A 20 1.59 2.87 -0.66
CA THR A 20 1.22 3.84 0.40
C THR A 20 2.22 5.00 0.51
N MET A 21 2.90 5.36 -0.58
CA MET A 21 3.99 6.36 -0.57
C MET A 21 3.50 7.79 -0.25
N THR A 22 2.20 8.06 -0.45
CA THR A 22 1.56 9.36 -0.13
C THR A 22 1.00 9.40 1.29
N PHE A 23 1.04 8.30 2.05
CA PHE A 23 0.41 8.23 3.36
C PHE A 23 1.31 8.88 4.41
N GLY A 24 0.76 9.83 5.16
CA GLY A 24 1.42 10.44 6.32
C GLY A 24 2.45 11.54 6.02
N GLY A 25 2.72 11.87 4.74
CA GLY A 25 3.27 13.16 4.29
C GLY A 25 4.46 13.77 5.01
N ALA A 26 5.26 13.00 5.75
CA ALA A 26 6.31 13.52 6.62
C ALA A 26 7.71 13.19 6.09
N GLY A 27 8.70 14.00 6.50
CA GLY A 27 10.11 13.79 6.18
C GLY A 27 10.36 13.75 4.67
N LYS A 28 11.13 12.75 4.22
CA LYS A 28 11.50 12.58 2.79
C LYS A 28 10.30 12.35 1.85
N PHE A 29 9.12 12.03 2.38
CA PHE A 29 7.92 11.77 1.58
C PHE A 29 6.93 12.93 1.52
N ALA A 30 7.24 14.08 2.14
CA ALA A 30 6.38 15.27 2.12
C ALA A 30 6.05 15.79 0.70
N LYS A 31 6.94 15.54 -0.27
CA LYS A 31 6.71 15.91 -1.68
C LYS A 31 5.82 14.92 -2.44
N THR A 32 5.59 13.74 -1.90
CA THR A 32 4.81 12.69 -2.55
C THR A 32 3.32 12.85 -2.27
N GLY A 33 2.96 13.48 -1.15
CA GLY A 33 1.58 13.76 -0.76
C GLY A 33 1.40 13.63 0.75
N ASP A 34 0.36 14.27 1.28
CA ASP A 34 0.00 14.26 2.71
C ASP A 34 -1.38 13.63 2.91
N THR A 35 -1.52 12.38 2.48
CA THR A 35 -2.76 11.63 2.69
C THR A 35 -2.90 11.31 4.18
N GLY A 36 -3.92 11.90 4.80
CA GLY A 36 -4.24 11.69 6.21
C GLY A 36 -4.78 10.29 6.51
N VAL A 37 -4.90 9.96 7.80
CA VAL A 37 -5.32 8.62 8.26
C VAL A 37 -6.70 8.22 7.74
N ASP A 38 -7.67 9.14 7.72
CA ASP A 38 -9.04 8.82 7.32
C ASP A 38 -9.17 8.63 5.80
N GLU A 39 -8.42 9.41 5.01
CA GLU A 39 -8.34 9.23 3.56
C GLU A 39 -7.61 7.92 3.21
N ALA A 40 -6.52 7.61 3.90
CA ALA A 40 -5.78 6.37 3.74
C ALA A 40 -6.67 5.15 4.05
N ARG A 41 -7.47 5.20 5.12
CA ARG A 41 -8.45 4.17 5.46
C ARG A 41 -9.47 3.96 4.34
N SER A 42 -10.08 5.04 3.86
CA SER A 42 -11.03 4.98 2.74
C SER A 42 -10.42 4.37 1.47
N GLN A 43 -9.15 4.68 1.18
CA GLN A 43 -8.43 4.08 0.06
C GLN A 43 -8.17 2.58 0.27
N ILE A 44 -7.80 2.17 1.48
CA ILE A 44 -7.56 0.77 1.83
C ILE A 44 -8.86 -0.03 1.73
N ASP A 45 -9.96 0.48 2.28
CA ASP A 45 -11.26 -0.21 2.25
C ASP A 45 -11.70 -0.49 0.81
N ARG A 46 -11.56 0.49 -0.09
CA ARG A 46 -11.83 0.31 -1.52
C ARG A 46 -10.93 -0.74 -2.19
N CYS A 47 -9.67 -0.83 -1.74
CA CYS A 47 -8.74 -1.84 -2.26
C CYS A 47 -9.13 -3.25 -1.79
N ILE A 48 -9.56 -3.38 -0.53
CA ILE A 48 -10.07 -4.63 0.03
C ILE A 48 -11.33 -5.07 -0.72
N ASP A 49 -12.28 -4.17 -0.96
CA ASP A 49 -13.50 -4.43 -1.74
C ASP A 49 -13.17 -4.88 -3.17
N ALA A 50 -12.10 -4.36 -3.76
CA ALA A 50 -11.61 -4.77 -5.08
C ALA A 50 -10.84 -6.11 -5.07
N GLY A 51 -10.62 -6.72 -3.90
CA GLY A 51 -9.87 -7.97 -3.73
C GLY A 51 -8.35 -7.81 -3.78
N ILE A 52 -7.83 -6.60 -3.57
CA ILE A 52 -6.40 -6.31 -3.42
C ILE A 52 -6.01 -6.62 -1.97
N ILE A 53 -5.04 -7.51 -1.79
CA ILE A 53 -4.61 -7.98 -0.46
C ILE A 53 -3.14 -7.66 -0.14
N LEU A 54 -2.42 -7.08 -1.10
CA LEU A 54 -1.01 -6.71 -0.95
C LEU A 54 -0.88 -5.20 -0.89
N ASN A 55 -0.27 -4.70 0.17
CA ASN A 55 0.13 -3.30 0.34
C ASN A 55 1.66 -3.20 0.42
N HIS A 56 2.21 -2.15 -0.18
CA HIS A 56 3.64 -1.85 -0.16
C HIS A 56 3.88 -0.47 0.44
N ALA A 57 4.68 -0.45 1.50
CA ALA A 57 5.15 0.78 2.15
C ALA A 57 6.66 0.94 1.90
N ALA A 58 7.06 2.14 1.51
CA ALA A 58 8.46 2.51 1.44
C ALA A 58 8.94 2.97 2.82
N ALA A 59 10.09 2.47 3.27
CA ALA A 59 10.72 2.99 4.49
C ALA A 59 11.37 4.35 4.18
N SER A 60 11.08 5.39 4.97
CA SER A 60 11.68 6.74 4.79
C SER A 60 13.17 6.78 5.17
N GLY A 61 13.67 5.70 5.80
CA GLY A 61 15.06 5.60 6.22
C GLY A 61 15.44 6.68 7.25
N GLU A 62 14.48 7.16 8.03
CA GLU A 62 14.73 7.90 9.28
C GLU A 62 14.76 6.88 10.41
N ARG A 63 15.97 6.61 10.91
CA ARG A 63 16.18 6.04 12.24
C ARG A 63 16.09 7.15 13.26
#